data_AF-A0A8D8RW26-F1
#
_entry.id   AF-A0A8D8RW26-F1
#
_cell.length_a   1.000
_cell.length_b   1.000
_cell.length_c   1.000
_cell.angle_alpha   90.00
_cell.angle_beta   90.00
_cell.angle_gamma   90.00
#
_symmetry.space_group_name_H-M   'P 1'
#
loop_
_entity.id
_entity.type
_entity.pdbx_description
1 polymer ?
#
loop_
_entity_poly.entity_id
_entity_poly.type
_entity_poly.pdbx_seq_one_letter_code
_entity_poly.pdbx_strand_id
1 'polypeptide(L)'
;PRTLMSSASFNIAALKSYVQIFHQESLLLVEKMAPLAETGSAFEHLPLINLATFSIIVRSMCGLDLKIQQKHHDDHPFTSALETIFETFMSRIFKPWLLSDFIFRFSRLHKKQTEAANLVKAYIEDILVRVQAKLLIAEKNK
;
A
#
# COMPACT_ATOMS: atom_id res chain seq x y z
N PRO A 1 7.93 -1.58 24.56
CA PRO A 1 7.00 -0.50 24.14
C PRO A 1 6.47 -0.63 22.69
N ARG A 2 7.30 -0.92 21.66
CA ARG A 2 6.81 -1.04 20.26
C ARG A 2 5.82 -2.20 20.04
N THR A 3 6.03 -3.36 20.67
CA THR A 3 5.16 -4.54 20.55
C THR A 3 3.77 -4.36 21.15
N LEU A 4 3.58 -3.42 22.09
CA LEU A 4 2.29 -3.09 22.68
C LEU A 4 1.40 -2.24 21.77
N MET A 5 2.01 -1.45 20.87
CA MET A 5 1.25 -0.60 19.95
C MET A 5 0.58 -1.43 18.85
N SER A 6 1.26 -2.46 18.33
CA SER A 6 0.68 -3.36 17.33
C SER A 6 -0.45 -4.21 17.90
N SER A 7 -0.32 -4.72 19.13
CA SER A 7 -1.38 -5.54 19.74
C SER A 7 -2.68 -4.75 19.97
N ALA A 8 -2.60 -3.44 20.23
CA ALA A 8 -3.77 -2.58 20.34
C ALA A 8 -4.48 -2.37 18.99
N SER A 9 -3.74 -2.22 17.88
CA SER A 9 -4.33 -2.03 16.54
C SER A 9 -4.92 -3.32 15.95
N PHE A 10 -4.40 -4.48 16.33
CA PHE A 10 -4.87 -5.80 15.86
C PHE A 10 -5.70 -6.55 16.90
N ASN A 11 -6.32 -5.84 17.84
CA ASN A 11 -7.29 -6.44 18.74
C ASN A 11 -8.61 -6.73 18.00
N ILE A 12 -9.40 -7.72 18.48
CA ILE A 12 -10.63 -8.17 17.81
C ILE A 12 -11.66 -7.04 17.64
N ALA A 13 -11.75 -6.11 18.59
CA ALA A 13 -12.69 -4.99 18.50
C ALA A 13 -12.31 -4.01 17.38
N ALA A 14 -11.01 -3.75 17.18
CA ALA A 14 -10.52 -2.97 16.04
C ALA A 14 -10.77 -3.71 14.71
N LEU A 15 -10.48 -5.01 14.64
CA LEU A 15 -10.72 -5.81 13.43
C LEU A 15 -12.19 -5.79 12.99
N LYS A 16 -13.14 -5.80 13.94
CA LYS A 16 -14.58 -5.70 13.62
C LYS A 16 -14.93 -4.40 12.89
N SER A 17 -14.29 -3.28 13.20
CA SER A 17 -14.54 -2.01 12.48
C SER A 17 -13.94 -2.02 11.08
N TYR A 18 -12.87 -2.79 10.85
CA TYR A 18 -12.24 -2.92 9.52
C TYR A 18 -13.07 -3.75 8.53
N VAL A 19 -13.91 -4.68 9.01
CA VAL A 19 -14.76 -5.51 8.14
C VAL A 19 -15.64 -4.66 7.22
N GLN A 20 -16.22 -3.57 7.75
CA GLN A 20 -17.03 -2.66 6.94
C GLN A 20 -16.21 -1.98 5.84
N ILE A 21 -14.96 -1.60 6.13
CA ILE A 21 -14.04 -1.00 5.17
C ILE A 21 -13.67 -2.03 4.10
N PHE A 22 -13.37 -3.26 4.49
CA PHE A 22 -13.03 -4.34 3.56
C PHE A 22 -14.19 -4.62 2.61
N HIS A 23 -15.42 -4.65 3.13
CA HIS A 23 -16.61 -4.82 2.32
C HIS A 23 -16.77 -3.71 1.28
N GLN A 24 -16.68 -2.44 1.69
CA GLN A 24 -16.80 -1.30 0.78
C GLN A 24 -15.73 -1.32 -0.33
N GLU A 25 -14.48 -1.54 0.03
CA GLU A 25 -13.37 -1.58 -0.94
C GLU A 25 -13.42 -2.82 -1.84
N SER A 26 -13.97 -3.93 -1.36
CA SER A 26 -14.20 -5.14 -2.17
C SER A 26 -15.31 -4.95 -3.20
N LEU A 27 -16.38 -4.21 -2.87
CA LEU A 27 -17.44 -3.89 -3.83
C LEU A 27 -16.89 -3.03 -4.97
N LEU A 28 -16.08 -2.01 -4.66
CA LEU A 28 -15.41 -1.18 -5.67
C LEU A 28 -14.48 -1.99 -6.57
N LEU A 29 -13.78 -2.98 -6.01
CA LEU A 29 -12.93 -3.88 -6.79
C LEU A 29 -13.76 -4.73 -7.76
N VAL A 30 -14.89 -5.27 -7.31
CA VAL A 30 -15.81 -6.04 -8.16
C VAL A 30 -16.41 -5.17 -9.26
N GLU A 31 -16.83 -3.94 -8.95
CA GLU A 31 -17.34 -2.98 -9.94
C GLU A 31 -16.30 -2.68 -11.04
N LYS A 32 -15.01 -2.60 -10.69
CA LYS A 32 -13.92 -2.45 -11.66
C LYS A 32 -13.66 -3.69 -12.50
N MET A 33 -13.77 -4.87 -11.91
CA MET A 33 -13.51 -6.14 -12.60
C MET A 33 -14.67 -6.59 -13.48
N ALA A 34 -15.90 -6.17 -13.18
CA ALA A 34 -17.10 -6.53 -13.95
C ALA A 34 -16.97 -6.27 -15.46
N PRO A 35 -16.59 -5.08 -15.96
CA PRO A 35 -16.45 -4.84 -17.39
C PRO A 35 -15.30 -5.65 -18.03
N LEU A 36 -14.23 -5.94 -17.28
CA LEU A 36 -13.13 -6.76 -17.76
C LEU A 36 -13.54 -8.22 -17.92
N ALA A 37 -14.41 -8.71 -17.03
CA ALA A 37 -14.97 -10.06 -17.10
C ALA A 37 -15.97 -10.22 -18.27
N GLU A 38 -16.76 -9.19 -18.59
CA GLU A 38 -17.69 -9.20 -19.73
C GLU A 38 -16.98 -9.31 -21.08
N THR A 39 -15.73 -8.84 -21.17
CA THR A 39 -14.92 -8.89 -22.40
C THR A 39 -14.51 -10.33 -22.76
N GLY A 40 -14.53 -11.26 -21.80
CA GLY A 40 -14.16 -12.67 -22.00
C GLY A 40 -12.67 -12.93 -22.23
N SER A 41 -11.83 -11.88 -22.20
CA SER A 41 -10.37 -11.96 -22.34
C SER A 41 -9.69 -12.16 -20.99
N ALA A 42 -8.57 -12.88 -20.97
CA ALA A 42 -7.70 -12.92 -19.80
C ALA A 42 -7.16 -11.52 -19.48
N PHE A 43 -7.23 -11.12 -18.21
CA PHE A 43 -6.68 -9.85 -17.73
C PHE A 43 -5.79 -10.07 -16.50
N GLU A 44 -4.88 -9.13 -16.27
CA GLU A 44 -4.01 -9.15 -15.10
C GLU A 44 -4.72 -8.57 -13.88
N HIS A 45 -5.02 -9.41 -12.88
CA HIS A 45 -5.80 -9.01 -11.71
C HIS A 45 -4.93 -8.45 -10.56
N LEU A 46 -3.62 -8.73 -10.57
CA LEU A 46 -2.71 -8.34 -9.49
C LEU A 46 -2.66 -6.83 -9.25
N PRO A 47 -2.55 -5.95 -10.28
CA PRO A 47 -2.55 -4.50 -10.06
C PRO A 47 -3.82 -4.01 -9.37
N LEU A 48 -4.98 -4.53 -9.76
CA LEU A 48 -6.28 -4.19 -9.19
C LEU A 48 -6.37 -4.61 -7.71
N ILE A 49 -5.96 -5.84 -7.39
CA ILE A 49 -5.95 -6.34 -6.00
C ILE A 49 -4.95 -5.56 -5.14
N ASN A 50 -3.76 -5.27 -5.65
CA ASN A 50 -2.75 -4.50 -4.93
C ASN A 50 -3.24 -3.09 -4.60
N LEU A 51 -3.89 -2.43 -5.56
CA LEU A 51 -4.49 -1.11 -5.37
C LEU A 51 -5.62 -1.14 -4.32
N ALA A 52 -6.49 -2.14 -4.39
CA ALA A 52 -7.57 -2.31 -3.42
C ALA A 52 -7.05 -2.58 -2.01
N THR A 53 -6.07 -3.48 -1.90
CA THR A 53 -5.42 -3.80 -0.62
C THR A 53 -4.75 -2.57 -0.02
N PHE A 54 -4.09 -1.76 -0.84
CA PHE A 54 -3.48 -0.53 -0.38
C PHE A 54 -4.51 0.47 0.15
N SER A 55 -5.62 0.66 -0.57
CA SER A 55 -6.75 1.50 -0.16
C SER A 55 -7.32 1.05 1.19
N ILE A 56 -7.54 -0.26 1.35
CA ILE A 56 -7.99 -0.89 2.60
C ILE A 56 -7.05 -0.55 3.76
N ILE A 57 -5.74 -0.69 3.58
CA ILE A 57 -4.76 -0.45 4.65
C ILE A 57 -4.76 1.02 5.06
N VAL A 58 -4.70 1.94 4.10
CA VAL A 58 -4.71 3.38 4.40
C VAL A 58 -6.01 3.78 5.11
N ARG A 59 -7.15 3.25 4.66
CA ARG A 59 -8.46 3.58 5.23
C ARG A 59 -8.67 2.98 6.61
N SER A 60 -8.27 1.73 6.83
CA SER A 60 -8.40 1.05 8.13
C SER A 60 -7.41 1.55 9.17
N MET A 61 -6.16 1.82 8.77
CA MET A 61 -5.10 2.18 9.71
C MET A 61 -4.94 3.68 9.92
N CYS A 62 -5.02 4.48 8.86
CA CYS A 62 -4.90 5.93 8.97
C CYS A 62 -6.27 6.63 9.13
N GLY A 63 -7.37 5.90 8.91
CA GLY A 63 -8.72 6.47 8.93
C GLY A 63 -8.96 7.50 7.82
N LEU A 64 -8.16 7.49 6.76
CA LEU A 64 -8.27 8.43 5.65
C LEU A 64 -8.97 7.76 4.47
N ASP A 65 -10.03 8.38 3.96
CA ASP A 65 -10.65 7.96 2.70
C ASP A 65 -10.03 8.75 1.55
N LEU A 66 -8.94 8.23 0.99
CA LEU A 66 -8.23 8.85 -0.12
C LEU A 66 -8.82 8.51 -1.49
N LYS A 67 -9.83 7.62 -1.54
CA LYS A 67 -10.49 7.17 -2.77
C LYS A 67 -9.49 6.66 -3.81
N ILE A 68 -8.50 5.89 -3.36
CA ILE A 68 -7.35 5.47 -4.18
C ILE A 68 -7.79 4.63 -5.37
N GLN A 69 -8.69 3.66 -5.14
CA GLN A 69 -9.26 2.86 -6.22
C GLN A 69 -10.00 3.71 -7.26
N GLN A 70 -10.67 4.79 -6.87
CA GLN A 70 -11.49 5.56 -7.81
C GLN A 70 -10.66 6.54 -8.64
N LYS A 71 -9.54 7.02 -8.09
CA LYS A 71 -8.64 7.99 -8.76
C LYS A 71 -7.66 7.34 -9.72
N HIS A 72 -7.37 6.06 -9.52
CA HIS A 72 -6.40 5.30 -10.30
C HIS A 72 -7.12 4.12 -10.94
N HIS A 73 -6.97 3.95 -12.25
CA HIS A 73 -7.50 2.78 -12.94
C HIS A 73 -6.75 1.53 -12.48
N ASP A 74 -5.49 1.38 -12.94
CA ASP A 74 -4.70 0.17 -12.71
C ASP A 74 -3.29 0.45 -12.17
N ASP A 75 -2.81 1.69 -12.26
CA ASP A 75 -1.45 2.06 -11.85
C ASP A 75 -1.46 3.20 -10.81
N HIS A 76 -0.79 2.94 -9.69
CA HIS A 76 -0.51 3.93 -8.68
C HIS A 76 1.01 3.96 -8.42
N PRO A 77 1.67 5.13 -8.45
CA PRO A 77 3.12 5.24 -8.30
C PRO A 77 3.67 4.52 -7.05
N PHE A 78 2.90 4.53 -5.96
CA PHE A 78 3.24 3.76 -4.74
C PHE A 78 3.25 2.25 -4.97
N THR A 79 2.24 1.66 -5.63
CA THR A 79 2.17 0.21 -5.81
C THR A 79 3.28 -0.28 -6.73
N SER A 80 3.56 0.48 -7.80
CA SER A 80 4.63 0.18 -8.77
C SER A 80 6.03 0.35 -8.17
N ALA A 81 6.23 1.37 -7.32
CA ALA A 81 7.47 1.51 -6.56
C ALA A 81 7.64 0.38 -5.53
N LEU A 82 6.55 0.00 -4.85
CA LEU A 82 6.57 -1.09 -3.87
C LEU A 82 6.89 -2.44 -4.52
N GLU A 83 6.30 -2.74 -5.67
CA GLU A 83 6.60 -3.93 -6.46
C GLU A 83 8.08 -3.98 -6.87
N THR A 84 8.64 -2.86 -7.35
CA THR A 84 10.07 -2.76 -7.66
C THR A 84 10.97 -3.05 -6.46
N ILE A 85 10.57 -2.62 -5.25
CA ILE A 85 11.30 -2.91 -4.02
C ILE A 85 11.22 -4.41 -3.71
N PHE A 86 10.04 -5.02 -3.83
CA PHE A 86 9.85 -6.46 -3.60
C PHE A 86 10.61 -7.32 -4.61
N GLU A 87 10.57 -7.00 -5.90
CA GLU A 87 11.35 -7.68 -6.93
C GLU A 87 12.85 -7.65 -6.62
N THR A 88 13.35 -6.48 -6.19
CA THR A 88 14.75 -6.30 -5.82
C THR A 88 15.08 -7.12 -4.57
N PHE A 89 14.18 -7.11 -3.58
CA PHE A 89 14.34 -7.89 -2.35
C PHE A 89 14.38 -9.38 -2.62
N MET A 90 13.43 -9.92 -3.41
CA MET A 90 13.41 -11.31 -3.83
C MET A 90 14.68 -11.66 -4.62
N SER A 91 15.12 -10.79 -5.52
CA SER A 91 16.37 -10.96 -6.26
C SER A 91 17.60 -11.05 -5.35
N ARG A 92 17.62 -10.33 -4.22
CA ARG A 92 18.70 -10.41 -3.22
C ARG A 92 18.65 -11.72 -2.44
N ILE A 93 17.46 -12.20 -2.09
CA ILE A 93 17.28 -13.49 -1.39
C ILE A 93 17.83 -14.64 -2.24
N PHE A 94 17.50 -14.66 -3.54
CA PHE A 94 17.92 -15.76 -4.43
C PHE A 94 19.36 -15.66 -4.94
N LYS A 95 20.05 -14.53 -4.76
CA LYS A 95 21.43 -14.31 -5.22
C LYS A 95 22.36 -14.06 -4.04
N PRO A 96 23.04 -15.10 -3.53
CA PRO A 96 23.86 -15.00 -2.32
C PRO A 96 24.94 -13.90 -2.38
N TRP A 97 25.48 -13.61 -3.57
CA TRP A 97 26.49 -12.55 -3.76
C TRP A 97 25.93 -11.12 -3.65
N LEU A 98 24.61 -10.93 -3.75
CA LEU A 98 23.92 -9.64 -3.54
C LEU A 98 23.39 -9.47 -2.10
N LEU A 99 23.64 -10.45 -1.22
CA LEU A 99 23.34 -10.32 0.21
C LEU A 99 24.29 -9.35 0.89
N SER A 100 25.57 -9.34 0.50
CA SER A 100 26.56 -8.38 1.01
C SER A 100 26.17 -6.97 0.59
N ASP A 101 25.89 -6.11 1.58
CA ASP A 101 25.48 -4.72 1.35
C ASP A 101 26.54 -3.92 0.57
N PHE A 102 27.82 -4.27 0.72
CA PHE A 102 28.90 -3.61 -0.01
C PHE A 102 28.78 -3.86 -1.52
N ILE A 103 28.64 -5.13 -1.93
CA ILE A 103 28.51 -5.52 -3.33
C ILE A 103 27.19 -4.98 -3.90
N PHE A 104 26.12 -5.04 -3.11
CA PHE A 104 24.81 -4.56 -3.53
C PHE A 104 24.80 -3.06 -3.85
N ARG A 105 25.46 -2.24 -3.01
CA ARG A 105 25.54 -0.77 -3.17
C ARG A 105 26.14 -0.32 -4.51
N PHE A 106 27.07 -1.08 -5.07
CA PHE A 106 27.65 -0.79 -6.39
C PHE A 106 26.79 -1.30 -7.55
N SER A 107 25.75 -2.09 -7.29
CA SER A 107 24.88 -2.61 -8.34
C SER A 107 23.82 -1.59 -8.78
N ARG A 108 23.40 -1.69 -10.04
CA ARG A 108 22.27 -0.90 -10.58
C ARG A 108 20.95 -1.14 -9.83
N LEU A 109 20.79 -2.32 -9.21
CA LEU A 109 19.60 -2.68 -8.44
C LEU A 109 19.45 -1.81 -7.18
N HIS A 110 20.57 -1.44 -6.54
CA HIS A 110 20.53 -0.56 -5.38
C HIS A 110 20.01 0.83 -5.75
N LYS A 111 20.40 1.36 -6.91
CA LYS A 111 19.90 2.64 -7.41
C LYS A 111 18.38 2.58 -7.67
N LYS A 112 17.91 1.55 -8.39
CA LYS A 112 16.48 1.32 -8.65
C LYS A 112 15.67 1.21 -7.35
N GLN A 113 16.17 0.44 -6.39
CA GLN A 113 15.53 0.30 -5.08
C GLN A 113 15.50 1.61 -4.30
N THR A 114 16.58 2.39 -4.34
CA THR A 114 16.67 3.67 -3.60
C THR A 114 15.70 4.71 -4.17
N GLU A 115 15.60 4.80 -5.50
CA GLU A 115 14.62 5.68 -6.16
C GLU A 115 13.18 5.29 -5.81
N ALA A 116 12.85 4.00 -5.90
CA ALA A 116 11.54 3.49 -5.50
C ALA A 116 11.24 3.73 -4.01
N ALA A 117 12.23 3.51 -3.12
CA ALA A 117 12.08 3.75 -1.69
C ALA A 117 11.85 5.23 -1.37
N ASN A 118 12.49 6.14 -2.11
CA ASN A 118 12.27 7.58 -1.96
C ASN A 118 10.85 7.98 -2.36
N LEU A 119 10.30 7.39 -3.44
CA LEU A 119 8.90 7.63 -3.85
C LEU A 119 7.91 7.13 -2.79
N VAL A 120 8.11 5.91 -2.29
CA VAL A 120 7.29 5.33 -1.21
C VAL A 120 7.36 6.21 0.04
N LYS A 121 8.56 6.66 0.42
CA LYS A 121 8.76 7.53 1.57
C LYS A 121 8.03 8.86 1.41
N ALA A 122 8.15 9.52 0.26
CA ALA A 122 7.46 10.78 -0.02
C ALA A 122 5.93 10.63 0.08
N TYR A 123 5.38 9.51 -0.41
CA TYR A 123 3.95 9.23 -0.29
C TYR A 123 3.50 9.00 1.16
N ILE A 124 4.30 8.27 1.94
CA ILE A 124 4.04 8.07 3.39
C ILE A 124 4.07 9.41 4.13
N GLU A 125 5.01 10.29 3.80
CA GLU A 125 5.09 11.64 4.37
C GLU A 125 3.84 12.47 4.05
N ASP A 126 3.33 12.41 2.82
CA ASP A 126 2.04 13.05 2.45
C ASP A 126 0.87 12.51 3.26
N ILE A 127 0.76 11.18 3.41
CA ILE A 127 -0.28 10.57 4.26
C ILE A 127 -0.15 11.07 5.70
N LEU A 128 1.06 11.09 6.24
CA LEU A 128 1.30 11.47 7.63
C LEU A 128 0.81 12.90 7.91
N VAL A 129 1.11 13.84 7.01
CA VAL A 129 0.65 15.22 7.11
C VAL A 129 -0.88 15.28 7.12
N ARG A 130 -1.56 14.50 6.25
CA ARG A 130 -3.03 14.43 6.22
C ARG A 130 -3.63 13.87 7.50
N VAL A 131 -3.00 12.84 8.08
CA VAL A 131 -3.44 12.27 9.37
C VAL A 131 -3.33 13.32 10.46
N GLN A 132 -2.20 14.02 10.55
CA GLN A 132 -2.00 15.09 11.54
C GLN A 132 -3.05 16.20 11.38
N ALA A 133 -3.32 16.65 10.16
CA ALA A 133 -4.34 17.66 9.90
C ALA A 133 -5.74 17.20 10.37
N LYS A 134 -6.10 15.93 10.13
CA LYS A 134 -7.37 15.36 10.58
C LYS A 134 -7.49 15.36 12.12
N LEU A 135 -6.40 15.03 12.82
CA LEU A 135 -6.38 15.04 14.29
C LEU A 135 -6.55 16.45 14.85
N LEU A 136 -5.88 17.46 14.27
CA LEU A 136 -6.03 18.86 14.68
C LEU A 136 -7.46 19.39 14.49
N ILE A 137 -8.13 18.99 13.42
CA ILE A 137 -9.55 19.34 13.18
C ILE A 137 -10.44 18.67 14.23
N ALA A 138 -10.18 17.41 14.58
CA ALA A 138 -10.93 16.69 15.61
C ALA A 138 -10.74 17.30 17.01
N GLU A 139 -9.58 17.89 17.30
CA GLU A 139 -9.32 18.61 18.54
C GLU A 139 -10.01 19.98 18.59
N LYS A 140 -10.09 20.71 17.48
CA LYS A 140 -10.80 22.01 17.41
C LYS A 140 -12.32 21.91 17.52
N ASN A 141 -12.88 20.74 17.18
CA ASN A 141 -14.33 20.49 17.22
C ASN A 141 -14.79 19.87 18.56
N LYS A 142 -13.89 19.70 19.52
CA LYS A 142 -14.19 19.34 20.92
C LYS A 142 -14.28 20.60 21.78
#